data_AF-A0A4Q1C855-F1
#
_entry.id   AF-A0A4Q1C855-F1
#
_cell.length_a   1.000
_cell.length_b   1.000
_cell.length_c   1.000
_cell.angle_alpha   90.00
_cell.angle_beta   90.00
_cell.angle_gamma   90.00
#
_symmetry.space_group_name_H-M   'P 1'
#
loop_
_entity.id
_entity.type
_entity.pdbx_description
1 polymer ?
#
loop_
_entity_poly.entity_id
_entity_poly.type
_entity_poly.pdbx_seq_one_letter_code
_entity_poly.pdbx_strand_id
1 'polypeptide(L)'
;MILRVARFLLLACPTFLAAHECWLQPSRFDPAPGQELVLRLNVGMNFQGEARPFNSQRAAKLVHHSAAGAADWTGQTKGQTELAFALPSPGTHVLALDSNPSFITLEAEKFNAYLKEEGLTAILAQREQAGETNTPGKERYIRNIKTLLMAGGRSDDTWKVRTGQRLELVPLDNPATVQPGGTLRVQLFFAGQPLADNLVRAWHRTGDKLTVIDVRTSATGEAAFTLPAAGAWMLSTVHMARVTGDDKADWESLWGNLTFAIPAPAATHPVKGVIMGIMTDKTALLVKHEEVPGVMRAMTMMFKVEPAVLERVKRTDAIQAKMQRRADGWWLLDVEVVAAGK
;
A
#
# COMPACT_ATOMS: atom_id res chain seq x y z
N MET A 1 41.53 33.46 39.24
CA MET A 1 40.74 33.72 38.02
C MET A 1 40.93 32.54 37.08
N ILE A 2 40.01 31.57 37.08
CA ILE A 2 40.11 30.35 36.26
C ILE A 2 39.22 30.57 35.02
N LEU A 3 39.85 30.73 33.85
CA LEU A 3 39.17 30.86 32.57
C LEU A 3 38.60 29.48 32.16
N ARG A 4 37.28 29.33 32.16
CA ARG A 4 36.60 28.15 31.60
C ARG A 4 36.51 28.31 30.08
N VAL A 5 37.31 27.52 29.36
CA VAL A 5 37.17 27.35 27.90
C VAL A 5 35.96 26.46 27.64
N ALA A 6 34.87 27.04 27.13
CA ALA A 6 33.72 26.28 26.67
C ALA A 6 34.07 25.61 25.33
N ARG A 7 34.24 24.29 25.34
CA ARG A 7 34.25 23.46 24.13
C ARG A 7 32.83 23.45 23.56
N PHE A 8 32.59 24.22 22.50
CA PHE A 8 31.41 24.03 21.65
C PHE A 8 31.56 22.69 20.94
N LEU A 9 30.78 21.70 21.38
CA LEU A 9 30.56 20.47 20.63
C LEU A 9 29.69 20.88 19.42
N LEU A 10 30.27 20.98 18.22
CA LEU A 10 29.48 21.05 17.00
C LEU A 10 28.69 19.73 16.90
N LEU A 11 27.40 19.76 17.25
CA LEU A 11 26.47 18.75 16.77
C LEU A 11 26.45 18.91 15.24
N ALA A 12 27.09 17.97 14.55
CA ALA A 12 26.88 17.77 13.12
C ALA A 12 25.39 17.44 12.93
N CYS A 13 24.63 18.42 12.49
CA CYS A 13 23.25 18.22 12.05
C CYS A 13 23.34 17.35 10.78
N PRO A 14 22.80 16.11 10.77
CA PRO A 14 22.79 15.33 9.55
C PRO A 14 21.98 16.12 8.52
N THR A 15 22.66 16.57 7.47
CA THR A 15 22.03 17.32 6.39
C THR A 15 20.98 16.46 5.73
N PHE A 16 19.74 16.92 5.77
CA PHE A 16 18.55 16.33 5.16
C PHE A 16 18.82 15.81 3.75
N LEU A 17 18.60 14.50 3.53
CA LEU A 17 18.52 13.94 2.18
C LEU A 17 17.23 14.44 1.53
N ALA A 18 17.33 15.23 0.47
CA ALA A 18 16.17 15.71 -0.28
C ALA A 18 15.48 14.62 -1.14
N ALA A 19 16.03 13.39 -1.13
CA ALA A 19 15.53 12.20 -1.80
C ALA A 19 14.61 11.39 -0.88
N HIS A 20 13.61 12.05 -0.29
CA HIS A 20 12.64 11.42 0.60
C HIS A 20 11.46 10.83 -0.18
N GLU A 21 10.90 9.74 0.33
CA GLU A 21 9.66 9.12 -0.13
C GLU A 21 8.56 10.19 -0.22
N CYS A 22 7.67 10.06 -1.20
CA CYS A 22 6.50 10.92 -1.31
C CYS A 22 5.29 10.09 -1.68
N TRP A 23 4.20 10.27 -0.94
CA TRP A 23 3.01 9.45 -1.08
C TRP A 23 1.74 10.21 -0.78
N LEU A 24 0.65 9.70 -1.34
CA LEU A 24 -0.68 10.09 -0.96
C LEU A 24 -1.14 9.26 0.25
N GLN A 25 -1.57 9.94 1.30
CA GLN A 25 -2.10 9.36 2.53
C GLN A 25 -3.55 9.78 2.71
N PRO A 26 -4.52 8.90 2.47
CA PRO A 26 -5.89 9.18 2.87
C PRO A 26 -6.04 9.01 4.40
N SER A 27 -7.03 9.68 4.98
CA SER A 27 -7.40 9.52 6.39
C SER A 27 -7.83 8.09 6.73
N ARG A 28 -8.33 7.34 5.75
CA ARG A 28 -8.57 5.89 5.79
C ARG A 28 -8.57 5.29 4.40
N PHE A 29 -8.27 4.00 4.30
CA PHE A 29 -8.22 3.27 3.03
C PHE A 29 -9.52 2.55 2.67
N ASP A 30 -10.43 2.38 3.63
CA ASP A 30 -11.64 1.54 3.52
C ASP A 30 -12.97 2.30 3.75
N PRO A 31 -13.16 3.52 3.19
CA PRO A 31 -14.30 4.41 3.47
C PRO A 31 -15.68 3.77 3.29
N ALA A 32 -16.68 4.22 4.04
CA ALA A 32 -18.06 4.02 3.61
C ALA A 32 -18.34 4.91 2.38
N PRO A 33 -19.19 4.48 1.41
CA PRO A 33 -19.56 5.34 0.30
C PRO A 33 -20.16 6.68 0.79
N GLY A 34 -19.71 7.78 0.21
CA GLY A 34 -20.10 9.14 0.58
C GLY A 34 -19.47 9.69 1.87
N GLN A 35 -18.67 8.89 2.59
CA GLN A 35 -17.95 9.38 3.77
C GLN A 35 -16.91 10.43 3.38
N GLU A 36 -16.88 11.52 4.14
CA GLU A 36 -15.85 12.55 4.00
C GLU A 36 -14.47 12.02 4.41
N LEU A 37 -13.49 12.32 3.56
CA LEU A 37 -12.10 11.92 3.68
C LEU A 37 -11.18 13.12 3.51
N VAL A 38 -9.99 12.97 4.06
CA VAL A 38 -8.89 13.91 3.86
C VAL A 38 -7.75 13.19 3.19
N LEU A 39 -7.19 13.78 2.13
CA LEU A 39 -5.99 13.32 1.46
C LEU A 39 -4.83 14.26 1.78
N ARG A 40 -3.68 13.69 2.16
CA ARG A 40 -2.42 14.43 2.37
C ARG A 40 -1.36 13.94 1.37
N LEU A 41 -0.60 14.86 0.81
CA LEU A 41 0.63 14.54 0.09
C LEU A 41 1.79 14.65 1.08
N ASN A 42 2.35 13.51 1.51
CA ASN A 42 3.42 13.50 2.49
C ASN A 42 4.78 13.38 1.81
N VAL A 43 5.80 13.97 2.41
CA VAL A 43 7.21 13.72 2.08
C VAL A 43 7.96 13.35 3.35
N GLY A 44 8.72 12.26 3.32
CA GLY A 44 9.46 11.79 4.49
C GLY A 44 10.26 10.52 4.27
N MET A 45 10.62 9.87 5.37
CA MET A 45 11.46 8.68 5.38
C MET A 45 10.79 7.59 6.23
N ASN A 46 11.03 6.33 5.91
CA ASN A 46 10.54 5.20 6.70
C ASN A 46 9.01 5.22 6.87
N PHE A 47 8.31 5.66 5.83
CA PHE A 47 6.85 5.83 5.80
C PHE A 47 6.31 6.75 6.92
N GLN A 48 7.11 7.74 7.31
CA GLN A 48 6.76 8.81 8.23
C GLN A 48 7.20 10.15 7.64
N GLY A 49 6.31 11.12 7.59
CA GLY A 49 6.60 12.36 6.87
C GLY A 49 5.66 13.50 7.21
N GLU A 50 5.97 14.64 6.62
CA GLU A 50 5.23 15.88 6.79
C GLU A 50 4.32 16.12 5.59
N ALA A 51 3.12 16.63 5.86
CA ALA A 51 2.21 17.06 4.81
C ALA A 51 2.81 18.24 4.02
N ARG A 52 2.74 18.14 2.69
CA ARG A 52 3.16 19.15 1.73
C ARG A 52 1.93 19.67 0.97
N PRO A 53 1.95 20.94 0.54
CA PRO A 53 0.83 21.51 -0.19
C PRO A 53 0.67 20.89 -1.57
N PHE A 54 -0.57 20.64 -1.96
CA PHE A 54 -1.01 20.29 -3.32
C PHE A 54 -0.97 21.52 -4.24
N ASN A 55 0.23 22.05 -4.51
CA ASN A 55 0.43 23.16 -5.45
C ASN A 55 0.76 22.64 -6.86
N SER A 56 0.76 23.51 -7.86
CA SER A 56 1.02 23.14 -9.27
C SER A 56 2.37 22.47 -9.50
N GLN A 57 3.38 22.72 -8.65
CA GLN A 57 4.66 22.04 -8.75
C GLN A 57 4.57 20.57 -8.32
N ARG A 58 3.90 20.29 -7.20
CA ARG A 58 3.83 18.94 -6.62
C ARG A 58 2.67 18.11 -7.15
N ALA A 59 1.57 18.74 -7.53
CA ALA A 59 0.35 18.13 -8.01
C ALA A 59 -0.03 18.73 -9.37
N ALA A 60 0.82 18.49 -10.37
CA ALA A 60 0.62 18.98 -11.73
C ALA A 60 -0.57 18.31 -12.42
N LYS A 61 -0.86 17.07 -12.04
CA LYS A 61 -2.04 16.32 -12.48
C LYS A 61 -2.53 15.44 -11.34
N LEU A 62 -3.83 15.43 -11.09
CA LEU A 62 -4.49 14.52 -10.16
C LEU A 62 -5.69 13.89 -10.86
N VAL A 63 -5.73 12.57 -10.98
CA VAL A 63 -6.82 11.84 -11.64
C VAL A 63 -7.40 10.81 -10.68
N HIS A 64 -8.73 10.77 -10.60
CA HIS A 64 -9.47 9.75 -9.89
C HIS A 64 -9.97 8.69 -10.87
N HIS A 65 -9.58 7.43 -10.66
CA HIS A 65 -10.08 6.27 -11.39
C HIS A 65 -11.07 5.47 -10.52
N SER A 66 -12.14 5.00 -11.14
CA SER A 66 -13.15 4.11 -10.55
C SER A 66 -13.76 3.22 -11.64
N ALA A 67 -14.69 2.35 -11.27
CA ALA A 67 -15.50 1.58 -12.22
C ALA A 67 -16.29 2.47 -13.22
N ALA A 68 -16.54 3.75 -12.89
CA ALA A 68 -17.19 4.70 -13.79
C ALA A 68 -16.24 5.33 -14.83
N GLY A 69 -14.94 5.04 -14.75
CA GLY A 69 -13.91 5.63 -15.59
C GLY A 69 -12.98 6.57 -14.82
N ALA A 70 -12.26 7.42 -15.56
CA ALA A 70 -11.32 8.39 -15.03
C ALA A 70 -11.93 9.81 -14.99
N ALA A 71 -11.74 10.52 -13.88
CA ALA A 71 -12.14 11.90 -13.68
C ALA A 71 -10.93 12.77 -13.35
N ASP A 72 -10.79 13.90 -14.04
CA ASP A 72 -9.72 14.86 -13.77
C ASP A 72 -10.04 15.69 -12.51
N TRP A 73 -9.19 15.58 -11.50
CA TRP A 73 -9.29 16.27 -10.22
C TRP A 73 -8.21 17.35 -10.06
N THR A 74 -7.44 17.64 -11.11
CA THR A 74 -6.35 18.63 -11.09
C THR A 74 -6.85 20.02 -10.65
N GLY A 75 -8.07 20.40 -11.01
CA GLY A 75 -8.69 21.67 -10.56
C GLY A 75 -8.94 21.76 -9.04
N GLN A 76 -8.83 20.66 -8.31
CA GLN A 76 -9.01 20.61 -6.86
C GLN A 76 -7.72 20.96 -6.08
N THR A 77 -6.55 20.93 -6.73
CA THR A 77 -5.25 21.17 -6.07
C THR A 77 -4.91 22.66 -6.11
N LYS A 78 -5.25 23.40 -5.05
CA LYS A 78 -5.15 24.86 -4.93
C LYS A 78 -4.09 25.31 -3.91
N GLY A 79 -3.12 24.45 -3.60
CA GLY A 79 -2.05 24.73 -2.64
C GLY A 79 -2.38 24.40 -1.19
N GLN A 80 -3.56 23.84 -0.90
CA GLN A 80 -3.90 23.33 0.43
C GLN A 80 -3.00 22.16 0.82
N THR A 81 -2.76 21.98 2.13
CA THR A 81 -2.01 20.85 2.70
C THR A 81 -2.87 19.60 2.89
N GLU A 82 -4.19 19.77 2.90
CA GLU A 82 -5.19 18.72 3.06
C GLU A 82 -6.28 18.90 2.00
N LEU A 83 -6.53 17.87 1.19
CA LEU A 83 -7.60 17.86 0.19
C LEU A 83 -8.78 17.04 0.72
N ALA A 84 -9.89 17.70 1.01
CA ALA A 84 -11.15 17.03 1.38
C ALA A 84 -11.81 16.42 0.14
N PHE A 85 -12.32 15.19 0.25
CA PHE A 85 -13.01 14.49 -0.83
C PHE A 85 -13.95 13.41 -0.28
N ALA A 86 -14.78 12.83 -1.14
CA ALA A 86 -15.60 11.67 -0.81
C ALA A 86 -15.67 10.72 -2.01
N LEU A 87 -15.87 9.42 -1.75
CA LEU A 87 -16.02 8.40 -2.78
C LEU A 87 -17.49 7.99 -2.87
N PRO A 88 -18.24 8.39 -3.91
CA PRO A 88 -19.70 8.26 -3.91
C PRO A 88 -20.19 6.81 -4.11
N SER A 89 -19.37 5.96 -4.72
CA SER A 89 -19.74 4.61 -5.13
C SER A 89 -18.98 3.58 -4.29
N PRO A 90 -19.56 2.42 -3.99
CA PRO A 90 -18.77 1.29 -3.50
C PRO A 90 -17.89 0.74 -4.64
N GLY A 91 -16.70 0.24 -4.29
CA GLY A 91 -15.75 -0.27 -5.26
C GLY A 91 -14.31 0.11 -4.96
N THR A 92 -13.42 -0.21 -5.90
CA THR A 92 -12.03 0.23 -5.84
C THR A 92 -11.87 1.60 -6.48
N HIS A 93 -11.12 2.48 -5.82
CA HIS A 93 -10.79 3.82 -6.30
C HIS A 93 -9.28 3.98 -6.31
N VAL A 94 -8.72 4.53 -7.38
CA VAL A 94 -7.30 4.87 -7.48
C VAL A 94 -7.17 6.36 -7.71
N LEU A 95 -6.41 7.05 -6.85
CA LEU A 95 -5.99 8.43 -7.11
C LEU A 95 -4.56 8.40 -7.60
N ALA A 96 -4.32 9.00 -8.77
CA ALA A 96 -3.01 9.09 -9.40
C ALA A 96 -2.59 10.55 -9.50
N LEU A 97 -1.40 10.86 -8.99
CA LEU A 97 -0.84 12.21 -8.95
C LEU A 97 0.53 12.23 -9.60
N ASP A 98 0.72 13.16 -10.53
CA ASP A 98 2.00 13.47 -11.14
C ASP A 98 2.47 14.87 -10.74
N SER A 99 3.76 15.01 -10.44
CA SER A 99 4.38 16.31 -10.20
C SER A 99 4.94 16.91 -11.49
N ASN A 100 5.20 18.22 -11.46
CA ASN A 100 6.11 18.82 -12.43
C ASN A 100 7.56 18.44 -12.11
N PRO A 101 8.48 18.48 -13.10
CA PRO A 101 9.90 18.29 -12.85
C PRO A 101 10.43 19.32 -11.85
N SER A 102 11.20 18.85 -10.88
CA SER A 102 11.90 19.68 -9.90
C SER A 102 13.39 19.42 -9.99
N PHE A 103 14.22 20.44 -9.80
CA PHE A 103 15.67 20.32 -9.96
C PHE A 103 16.37 20.30 -8.61
N ILE A 104 17.43 19.51 -8.53
CA ILE A 104 18.31 19.45 -7.38
C ILE A 104 19.74 19.19 -7.82
N THR A 105 20.70 19.73 -7.07
CA THR A 105 22.11 19.38 -7.20
C THR A 105 22.59 18.83 -5.87
N LEU A 106 23.20 17.65 -5.91
CA LEU A 106 23.77 16.98 -4.76
C LEU A 106 25.29 16.90 -4.91
N GLU A 107 26.00 17.09 -3.81
CA GLU A 107 27.43 16.83 -3.74
C GLU A 107 27.72 15.39 -4.17
N ALA A 108 28.87 15.16 -4.81
CA ALA A 108 29.22 13.87 -5.44
C ALA A 108 29.04 12.67 -4.48
N GLU A 109 29.55 12.79 -3.25
CA GLU A 109 29.44 11.73 -2.24
C GLU A 109 27.98 11.45 -1.85
N LYS A 110 27.18 12.51 -1.63
CA LYS A 110 25.75 12.38 -1.30
C LYS A 110 24.97 11.76 -2.45
N PHE A 111 25.27 12.15 -3.68
CA PHE A 111 24.63 11.59 -4.86
C PHE A 111 24.97 10.10 -5.00
N ASN A 112 26.24 9.73 -4.88
CA ASN A 112 26.64 8.32 -4.96
C ASN A 112 26.03 7.48 -3.83
N ALA A 113 25.92 8.02 -2.61
CA ALA A 113 25.24 7.36 -1.49
C ALA A 113 23.75 7.15 -1.79
N TYR A 114 23.07 8.17 -2.29
CA TYR A 114 21.68 8.10 -2.74
C TYR A 114 21.48 7.04 -3.83
N LEU A 115 22.30 7.05 -4.89
CA LEU A 115 22.22 6.04 -5.96
C LEU A 115 22.39 4.62 -5.43
N LYS A 116 23.26 4.42 -4.43
CA LYS A 116 23.46 3.12 -3.79
C LYS A 116 22.24 2.71 -2.96
N GLU A 117 21.68 3.62 -2.18
CA GLU A 117 20.51 3.39 -1.31
C GLU A 117 19.26 3.02 -2.12
N GLU A 118 19.05 3.68 -3.25
CA GLU A 118 17.94 3.40 -4.19
C GLU A 118 18.25 2.27 -5.18
N GLY A 119 19.42 1.62 -5.06
CA GLY A 119 19.77 0.46 -5.89
C GLY A 119 20.00 0.79 -7.38
N LEU A 120 20.31 2.06 -7.70
CA LEU A 120 20.60 2.59 -9.04
C LEU A 120 22.03 2.24 -9.50
N THR A 121 22.37 0.95 -9.45
CA THR A 121 23.71 0.41 -9.75
C THR A 121 24.16 0.72 -11.19
N ALA A 122 23.24 0.71 -12.14
CA ALA A 122 23.54 1.08 -13.53
C ALA A 122 24.01 2.55 -13.66
N ILE A 123 23.47 3.44 -12.83
CA ILE A 123 23.85 4.87 -12.84
C ILE A 123 25.21 5.08 -12.20
N LEU A 124 25.49 4.37 -11.11
CA LEU A 124 26.84 4.33 -10.51
C LEU A 124 27.88 3.88 -11.55
N ALA A 125 27.61 2.80 -12.28
CA ALA A 125 28.50 2.29 -13.32
C ALA A 125 28.68 3.30 -14.48
N GLN A 126 27.60 3.97 -14.92
CA GLN A 126 27.71 5.02 -15.96
C GLN A 126 28.58 6.19 -15.50
N ARG A 127 28.43 6.64 -14.25
CA ARG A 127 29.25 7.72 -13.68
C ARG A 127 30.72 7.32 -13.57
N GLU A 128 30.99 6.09 -13.16
CA GLU A 128 32.36 5.56 -13.10
C GLU A 128 33.00 5.53 -14.49
N GLN A 129 32.31 4.96 -15.48
CA GLN A 129 32.78 4.90 -16.86
C GLN A 129 33.02 6.28 -17.48
N ALA A 130 32.22 7.27 -17.10
CA ALA A 130 32.35 8.65 -17.56
C ALA A 130 33.38 9.48 -16.75
N GLY A 131 34.00 8.93 -15.70
CA GLY A 131 34.90 9.68 -14.82
C GLY A 131 34.21 10.74 -13.94
N GLU A 132 32.90 10.63 -13.77
CA GLU A 132 32.03 11.60 -13.08
C GLU A 132 31.79 11.24 -11.60
N THR A 133 32.45 10.21 -11.08
CA THR A 133 32.24 9.75 -9.70
C THR A 133 32.43 10.86 -8.67
N ASN A 134 33.34 11.81 -8.94
CA ASN A 134 33.67 12.94 -8.07
C ASN A 134 33.01 14.27 -8.51
N THR A 135 32.08 14.25 -9.48
CA THR A 135 31.33 15.44 -9.88
C THR A 135 29.97 15.49 -9.16
N PRO A 136 29.42 16.68 -8.85
CA PRO A 136 28.07 16.79 -8.32
C PRO A 136 27.04 16.11 -9.23
N GLY A 137 26.00 15.53 -8.64
CA GLY A 137 24.86 15.01 -9.39
C GLY A 137 23.79 16.08 -9.58
N LYS A 138 23.57 16.53 -10.82
CA LYS A 138 22.43 17.38 -11.16
C LYS A 138 21.27 16.52 -11.62
N GLU A 139 20.15 16.60 -10.92
CA GLU A 139 18.99 15.76 -11.13
C GLU A 139 17.75 16.62 -11.34
N ARG A 140 16.97 16.30 -12.38
CA ARG A 140 15.56 16.67 -12.44
C ARG A 140 14.72 15.48 -12.04
N TYR A 141 13.85 15.63 -11.04
CA TYR A 141 13.02 14.55 -10.54
C TYR A 141 11.54 14.82 -10.75
N ILE A 142 10.80 13.76 -11.07
CA ILE A 142 9.35 13.74 -11.24
C ILE A 142 8.78 12.67 -10.31
N ARG A 143 7.64 12.94 -9.69
CA ARG A 143 6.95 11.98 -8.81
C ARG A 143 5.70 11.46 -9.48
N ASN A 144 5.58 10.14 -9.55
CA ASN A 144 4.44 9.39 -10.07
C ASN A 144 3.83 8.59 -8.90
N ILE A 145 2.78 9.14 -8.30
CA ILE A 145 2.23 8.66 -7.03
C ILE A 145 0.84 8.09 -7.26
N LYS A 146 0.56 6.92 -6.66
CA LYS A 146 -0.78 6.33 -6.62
C LYS A 146 -1.19 6.00 -5.19
N THR A 147 -2.48 6.13 -4.92
CA THR A 147 -3.11 5.52 -3.74
C THR A 147 -4.36 4.76 -4.14
N LEU A 148 -4.57 3.59 -3.56
CA LEU A 148 -5.70 2.72 -3.80
C LEU A 148 -6.57 2.67 -2.54
N LEU A 149 -7.87 2.95 -2.69
CA LEU A 149 -8.87 2.88 -1.64
C LEU A 149 -9.97 1.87 -2.02
N MET A 150 -10.59 1.27 -1.02
CA MET A 150 -11.72 0.35 -1.18
C MET A 150 -12.94 0.90 -0.46
N ALA A 151 -13.87 1.49 -1.22
CA ALA A 151 -15.11 2.02 -0.66
C ALA A 151 -16.16 0.92 -0.47
N GLY A 152 -16.77 0.86 0.71
CA GLY A 152 -17.91 -0.01 1.00
C GLY A 152 -17.61 -1.51 1.00
N GLY A 153 -16.34 -1.91 1.23
CA GLY A 153 -15.94 -3.32 1.34
C GLY A 153 -16.11 -4.14 0.06
N ARG A 154 -16.25 -3.47 -1.08
CA ARG A 154 -16.32 -4.09 -2.40
C ARG A 154 -15.11 -3.69 -3.21
N SER A 155 -14.54 -4.64 -3.95
CA SER A 155 -13.48 -4.39 -4.90
C SER A 155 -13.92 -4.75 -6.31
N ASP A 156 -13.33 -4.08 -7.29
CA ASP A 156 -13.54 -4.25 -8.72
C ASP A 156 -12.20 -4.03 -9.45
N ASP A 157 -12.17 -4.28 -10.75
CA ASP A 157 -10.95 -4.27 -11.57
C ASP A 157 -10.21 -2.92 -11.65
N THR A 158 -10.70 -1.84 -11.03
CA THR A 158 -9.96 -0.58 -10.92
C THR A 158 -8.63 -0.76 -10.17
N TRP A 159 -8.48 -1.78 -9.30
CA TRP A 159 -7.22 -2.03 -8.58
C TRP A 159 -6.01 -2.28 -9.50
N LYS A 160 -6.23 -2.73 -10.74
CA LYS A 160 -5.20 -3.00 -11.76
C LYS A 160 -5.20 -1.99 -12.90
N VAL A 161 -5.86 -0.83 -12.74
CA VAL A 161 -5.89 0.19 -13.79
C VAL A 161 -4.48 0.70 -14.09
N ARG A 162 -4.15 0.81 -15.37
CA ARG A 162 -2.96 1.53 -15.85
C ARG A 162 -3.32 3.00 -16.02
N THR A 163 -2.69 3.86 -15.25
CA THR A 163 -2.92 5.31 -15.25
C THR A 163 -2.17 6.02 -16.37
N GLY A 164 -1.17 5.34 -16.96
CA GLY A 164 -0.30 5.91 -17.99
C GLY A 164 0.83 6.74 -17.41
N GLN A 165 1.08 6.66 -16.10
CA GLN A 165 2.23 7.28 -15.46
C GLN A 165 3.54 6.75 -16.04
N ARG A 166 4.55 7.62 -16.12
CA ARG A 166 5.81 7.28 -16.79
C ARG A 166 6.62 6.25 -16.02
N LEU A 167 6.59 6.27 -14.69
CA LEU A 167 7.01 5.16 -13.85
C LEU A 167 5.79 4.69 -13.05
N GLU A 168 5.36 3.46 -13.27
CA GLU A 168 4.06 2.99 -12.78
C GLU A 168 4.14 1.60 -12.14
N LEU A 169 3.76 1.50 -10.87
CA LEU A 169 3.52 0.23 -10.18
C LEU A 169 2.05 -0.18 -10.36
N VAL A 170 1.80 -1.35 -10.94
CA VAL A 170 0.45 -1.89 -11.15
C VAL A 170 0.32 -3.22 -10.39
N PRO A 171 -0.64 -3.38 -9.48
CA PRO A 171 -0.88 -4.67 -8.85
C PRO A 171 -1.28 -5.74 -9.87
N LEU A 172 -0.76 -6.95 -9.68
CA LEU A 172 -1.17 -8.16 -10.39
C LEU A 172 -2.11 -9.03 -9.55
N ASP A 173 -2.05 -8.89 -8.23
CA ASP A 173 -3.04 -9.43 -7.29
C ASP A 173 -3.82 -8.28 -6.65
N ASN A 174 -5.09 -8.51 -6.34
CA ASN A 174 -5.94 -7.51 -5.71
C ASN A 174 -5.50 -7.27 -4.24
N PRO A 175 -5.03 -6.06 -3.86
CA PRO A 175 -4.60 -5.80 -2.48
C PRO A 175 -5.70 -6.05 -1.44
N ALA A 176 -6.98 -5.91 -1.82
CA ALA A 176 -8.11 -6.15 -0.93
C ALA A 176 -8.33 -7.63 -0.58
N THR A 177 -7.72 -8.56 -1.33
CA THR A 177 -7.83 -10.01 -1.07
C THR A 177 -6.57 -10.59 -0.42
N VAL A 178 -5.50 -9.80 -0.31
CA VAL A 178 -4.27 -10.22 0.38
C VAL A 178 -4.56 -10.33 1.87
N GLN A 179 -4.05 -11.38 2.51
CA GLN A 179 -4.08 -11.54 3.95
C GLN A 179 -2.68 -11.31 4.53
N PRO A 180 -2.55 -10.99 5.83
CA PRO A 180 -1.24 -10.97 6.48
C PRO A 180 -0.49 -12.30 6.26
N GLY A 181 0.75 -12.22 5.80
CA GLY A 181 1.58 -13.36 5.38
C GLY A 181 1.36 -13.82 3.94
N GLY A 182 0.37 -13.27 3.24
CA GLY A 182 0.12 -13.53 1.83
C GLY A 182 1.05 -12.76 0.90
N THR A 183 1.07 -13.17 -0.37
CA THR A 183 1.87 -12.53 -1.42
C THR A 183 1.05 -11.52 -2.20
N LEU A 184 1.60 -10.32 -2.40
CA LEU A 184 1.13 -9.34 -3.38
C LEU A 184 2.16 -9.25 -4.51
N ARG A 185 1.76 -9.56 -5.73
CA ARG A 185 2.56 -9.30 -6.93
C ARG A 185 2.19 -7.94 -7.53
N VAL A 186 3.20 -7.26 -8.04
CA VAL A 186 3.06 -6.02 -8.81
C VAL A 186 3.94 -6.09 -10.05
N GLN A 187 3.60 -5.33 -11.08
CA GLN A 187 4.43 -5.11 -12.25
C GLN A 187 4.81 -3.64 -12.33
N LEU A 188 6.10 -3.39 -12.51
CA LEU A 188 6.66 -2.06 -12.71
C LEU A 188 6.78 -1.77 -14.20
N PHE A 189 6.30 -0.60 -14.61
CA PHE A 189 6.44 -0.10 -15.97
C PHE A 189 7.24 1.19 -16.00
N PHE A 190 8.09 1.34 -17.01
CA PHE A 190 8.69 2.60 -17.42
C PHE A 190 8.28 2.94 -18.86
N ALA A 191 7.72 4.13 -19.07
CA ALA A 191 7.19 4.58 -20.35
C ALA A 191 6.26 3.54 -21.01
N GLY A 192 5.45 2.88 -20.20
CA GLY A 192 4.49 1.87 -20.66
C GLY A 192 5.07 0.47 -20.87
N GLN A 193 6.39 0.27 -20.79
CA GLN A 193 7.08 -1.03 -20.96
C GLN A 193 7.48 -1.63 -19.61
N PRO A 194 7.43 -2.96 -19.41
CA PRO A 194 7.91 -3.56 -18.18
C PRO A 194 9.37 -3.22 -17.88
N LEU A 195 9.67 -2.85 -16.63
CA LEU A 195 11.00 -2.44 -16.20
C LEU A 195 11.63 -3.50 -15.30
N ALA A 196 12.63 -4.20 -15.84
CA ALA A 196 13.39 -5.24 -15.15
C ALA A 196 14.53 -4.68 -14.27
N ASP A 197 15.00 -5.51 -13.33
CA ASP A 197 16.14 -5.24 -12.44
C ASP A 197 16.09 -3.87 -11.73
N ASN A 198 14.88 -3.42 -11.38
CA ASN A 198 14.68 -2.19 -10.63
C ASN A 198 14.31 -2.53 -9.18
N LEU A 199 14.85 -1.79 -8.22
CA LEU A 199 14.51 -1.97 -6.81
C LEU A 199 13.10 -1.44 -6.54
N VAL A 200 12.25 -2.27 -5.95
CA VAL A 200 10.96 -1.88 -5.40
C VAL A 200 10.96 -2.25 -3.92
N ARG A 201 10.63 -1.28 -3.07
CA ARG A 201 10.65 -1.42 -1.62
C ARG A 201 9.24 -1.30 -1.06
N ALA A 202 8.84 -2.27 -0.25
CA ALA A 202 7.61 -2.23 0.51
C ALA A 202 7.86 -1.73 1.93
N TRP A 203 7.03 -0.80 2.38
CA TRP A 203 7.11 -0.18 3.69
C TRP A 203 5.79 -0.35 4.44
N HIS A 204 5.90 -0.72 5.70
CA HIS A 204 4.78 -0.76 6.63
C HIS A 204 5.22 -0.25 7.99
N ARG A 205 4.37 0.59 8.61
CA ARG A 205 4.64 1.15 9.92
C ARG A 205 3.41 1.01 10.80
N THR A 206 3.59 0.44 12.00
CA THR A 206 2.57 0.39 13.06
C THR A 206 3.21 0.87 14.36
N GLY A 207 2.79 2.04 14.84
CA GLY A 207 3.48 2.72 15.94
C GLY A 207 4.95 2.97 15.58
N ASP A 208 5.88 2.50 16.41
CA ASP A 208 7.32 2.60 16.19
C ASP A 208 7.91 1.42 15.41
N LYS A 209 7.11 0.38 15.12
CA LYS A 209 7.59 -0.78 14.37
C LYS A 209 7.56 -0.48 12.87
N LEU A 210 8.73 -0.45 12.25
CA LEU A 210 8.92 -0.39 10.81
C LEU A 210 9.18 -1.78 10.24
N THR A 211 8.56 -2.09 9.10
CA THR A 211 8.85 -3.26 8.27
C THR A 211 9.20 -2.77 6.88
N VAL A 212 10.35 -3.23 6.37
CA VAL A 212 10.86 -2.89 5.04
C VAL A 212 11.19 -4.18 4.30
N ILE A 213 10.75 -4.31 3.06
CA ILE A 213 11.01 -5.49 2.22
C ILE A 213 11.48 -5.00 0.85
N ASP A 214 12.68 -5.40 0.45
CA ASP A 214 13.30 -5.02 -0.82
C ASP A 214 13.18 -6.17 -1.82
N VAL A 215 12.67 -5.88 -3.01
CA VAL A 215 12.54 -6.84 -4.11
C VAL A 215 13.02 -6.19 -5.40
N ARG A 216 13.84 -6.89 -6.17
CA ARG A 216 14.20 -6.48 -7.54
C ARG A 216 13.19 -7.06 -8.53
N THR A 217 12.79 -6.26 -9.50
CA THR A 217 11.86 -6.71 -10.54
C THR A 217 12.51 -7.77 -11.44
N SER A 218 11.71 -8.75 -11.83
CA SER A 218 12.09 -9.81 -12.77
C SER A 218 12.33 -9.26 -14.18
N ALA A 219 12.75 -10.13 -15.11
CA ALA A 219 12.86 -9.79 -16.54
C ALA A 219 11.53 -9.30 -17.16
N THR A 220 10.38 -9.68 -16.59
CA THR A 220 9.04 -9.21 -17.01
C THR A 220 8.56 -8.00 -16.20
N GLY A 221 9.44 -7.39 -15.40
CA GLY A 221 9.11 -6.23 -14.56
C GLY A 221 8.30 -6.56 -13.32
N GLU A 222 8.19 -7.83 -12.93
CA GLU A 222 7.36 -8.26 -11.79
C GLU A 222 8.14 -8.28 -10.48
N ALA A 223 7.50 -7.86 -9.39
CA ALA A 223 8.00 -8.01 -8.01
C ALA A 223 6.93 -8.66 -7.13
N ALA A 224 7.33 -9.61 -6.28
CA ALA A 224 6.44 -10.34 -5.39
C ALA A 224 6.82 -10.09 -3.93
N PHE A 225 5.87 -9.58 -3.14
CA PHE A 225 6.08 -9.24 -1.74
C PHE A 225 5.24 -10.12 -0.83
N THR A 226 5.86 -10.79 0.13
CA THR A 226 5.13 -11.44 1.24
C THR A 226 4.89 -10.42 2.33
N LEU A 227 3.64 -10.00 2.52
CA LEU A 227 3.28 -8.86 3.37
C LEU A 227 2.78 -9.35 4.74
N PRO A 228 3.60 -9.34 5.81
CA PRO A 228 3.31 -10.04 7.07
C PRO A 228 2.22 -9.40 7.93
N ALA A 229 1.74 -8.22 7.59
CA ALA A 229 0.86 -7.42 8.44
C ALA A 229 -0.29 -6.80 7.64
N ALA A 230 -1.44 -6.65 8.29
CA ALA A 230 -2.54 -5.85 7.80
C ALA A 230 -2.27 -4.34 7.97
N GLY A 231 -3.12 -3.51 7.39
CA GLY A 231 -3.03 -2.06 7.48
C GLY A 231 -2.34 -1.44 6.27
N ALA A 232 -1.89 -0.20 6.43
CA ALA A 232 -1.32 0.58 5.35
C ALA A 232 0.05 0.05 4.90
N TRP A 233 0.24 -0.02 3.59
CA TRP A 233 1.50 -0.34 2.93
C TRP A 233 1.80 0.72 1.89
N MET A 234 3.09 0.97 1.69
CA MET A 234 3.61 1.80 0.61
C MET A 234 4.62 0.99 -0.18
N LEU A 235 4.48 0.94 -1.50
CA LEU A 235 5.55 0.52 -2.41
C LEU A 235 6.23 1.76 -2.97
N SER A 236 7.55 1.81 -2.95
CA SER A 236 8.34 2.87 -3.56
C SER A 236 9.39 2.30 -4.50
N THR A 237 9.75 3.08 -5.51
CA THR A 237 10.80 2.71 -6.46
C THR A 237 11.33 3.97 -7.14
N VAL A 238 12.61 3.96 -7.49
CA VAL A 238 13.24 5.04 -8.26
C VAL A 238 13.81 4.44 -9.53
N HIS A 239 13.55 5.10 -10.65
CA HIS A 239 14.23 4.83 -11.91
C HIS A 239 14.92 6.11 -12.36
N MET A 240 16.12 5.99 -12.90
CA MET A 240 16.89 7.14 -13.35
C MET A 240 17.49 6.88 -14.73
N ALA A 241 17.54 7.92 -15.55
CA ALA A 241 18.17 7.91 -16.85
C ALA A 241 19.04 9.16 -17.04
N ARG A 242 20.07 9.05 -17.87
CA ARG A 242 20.91 10.19 -18.26
C ARG A 242 20.10 11.16 -19.13
N VAL A 243 20.30 12.45 -18.91
CA VAL A 243 19.77 13.53 -19.74
C VAL A 243 20.89 14.10 -20.60
N THR A 244 20.59 14.39 -21.85
CA THR A 244 21.49 15.05 -22.79
C THR A 244 20.84 16.33 -23.30
N GLY A 245 21.61 17.42 -23.41
CA GLY A 245 21.11 18.69 -23.96
C GLY A 245 20.33 19.57 -22.97
N ASP A 246 20.45 19.31 -21.67
CA ASP A 246 19.89 20.13 -20.59
C ASP A 246 21.04 20.55 -19.66
N ASP A 247 21.29 21.84 -19.50
CA ASP A 247 22.40 22.36 -18.68
C ASP A 247 22.09 22.32 -17.16
N LYS A 248 20.81 22.15 -16.81
CA LYS A 248 20.32 22.13 -15.43
C LYS A 248 20.27 20.73 -14.83
N ALA A 249 20.33 19.68 -15.65
CA ALA A 249 20.23 18.30 -15.19
C ALA A 249 21.08 17.35 -16.04
N ASP A 250 21.92 16.57 -15.38
CA ASP A 250 22.67 15.46 -15.99
C ASP A 250 21.83 14.16 -15.94
N TRP A 251 20.88 14.09 -15.01
CA TRP A 251 20.05 12.93 -14.73
C TRP A 251 18.57 13.31 -14.60
N GLU A 252 17.70 12.41 -15.04
CA GLU A 252 16.27 12.45 -14.77
C GLU A 252 15.88 11.26 -13.93
N SER A 253 15.29 11.50 -12.76
CA SER A 253 14.69 10.45 -11.96
C SER A 253 13.17 10.51 -11.97
N LEU A 254 12.58 9.33 -11.98
CA LEU A 254 11.17 9.11 -11.76
C LEU A 254 11.01 8.39 -10.43
N TRP A 255 10.19 8.95 -9.56
CA TRP A 255 9.89 8.42 -8.24
C TRP A 255 8.50 7.81 -8.26
N GLY A 256 8.45 6.49 -8.30
CA GLY A 256 7.21 5.71 -8.35
C GLY A 256 6.74 5.36 -6.94
N ASN A 257 5.43 5.49 -6.70
CA ASN A 257 4.82 5.18 -5.43
C ASN A 257 3.43 4.56 -5.59
N LEU A 258 3.10 3.57 -4.75
CA LEU A 258 1.75 3.03 -4.62
C LEU A 258 1.44 2.77 -3.14
N THR A 259 0.47 3.50 -2.56
CA THR A 259 -0.07 3.21 -1.22
C THR A 259 -1.40 2.49 -1.30
N PHE A 260 -1.62 1.56 -0.38
CA PHE A 260 -2.87 0.81 -0.21
C PHE A 260 -2.97 0.30 1.22
N ALA A 261 -4.09 -0.36 1.56
CA ALA A 261 -4.17 -1.14 2.79
C ALA A 261 -4.53 -2.59 2.50
N ILE A 262 -3.90 -3.49 3.25
CA ILE A 262 -4.32 -4.89 3.35
C ILE A 262 -5.34 -4.97 4.48
N PRO A 263 -6.49 -5.63 4.28
CA PRO A 263 -7.50 -5.74 5.33
C PRO A 263 -6.95 -6.47 6.56
N ALA A 264 -7.38 -6.01 7.74
CA ALA A 264 -7.21 -6.81 8.95
C ALA A 264 -7.98 -8.13 8.78
N PRO A 265 -7.45 -9.25 9.32
CA PRO A 265 -8.23 -10.48 9.37
C PRO A 265 -9.58 -10.19 10.02
N ALA A 266 -10.66 -10.60 9.36
CA ALA A 266 -11.99 -10.42 9.94
C ALA A 266 -12.03 -11.15 11.29
N ALA A 267 -12.50 -10.45 12.33
CA ALA A 267 -12.57 -10.98 13.68
C ALA A 267 -13.29 -12.33 13.69
N THR A 268 -12.70 -13.29 14.39
CA THR A 268 -13.31 -14.59 14.62
C THR A 268 -13.65 -14.72 16.09
N HIS A 269 -14.78 -15.34 16.37
CA HIS A 269 -15.28 -15.53 17.72
C HIS A 269 -15.49 -17.02 17.97
N PRO A 270 -14.99 -17.59 19.08
CA PRO A 270 -15.29 -18.98 19.39
C PRO A 270 -16.80 -19.15 19.56
N VAL A 271 -17.34 -20.20 18.98
CA VAL A 271 -18.76 -20.56 19.10
C VAL A 271 -18.88 -22.05 19.35
N LYS A 272 -19.79 -22.39 20.26
CA LYS A 272 -20.22 -23.77 20.50
C LYS A 272 -21.69 -23.88 20.16
N GLY A 273 -22.11 -25.06 19.73
CA GLY A 273 -23.52 -25.28 19.44
C GLY A 273 -23.84 -26.70 19.05
N VAL A 274 -25.10 -26.92 18.73
CA VAL A 274 -25.60 -28.20 18.24
C VAL A 274 -26.20 -27.99 16.86
N ILE A 275 -25.82 -28.84 15.90
CA ILE A 275 -26.37 -28.80 14.55
C ILE A 275 -27.83 -29.24 14.59
N MET A 276 -28.74 -28.31 14.30
CA MET A 276 -30.18 -28.55 14.23
C MET A 276 -30.62 -28.99 12.83
N GLY A 277 -29.87 -28.63 11.79
CA GLY A 277 -30.13 -29.03 10.41
C GLY A 277 -28.95 -28.77 9.48
N ILE A 278 -28.92 -29.50 8.35
CA ILE A 278 -27.91 -29.39 7.29
C ILE A 278 -28.64 -28.93 6.03
N MET A 279 -28.20 -27.82 5.44
CA MET A 279 -28.81 -27.19 4.27
C MET A 279 -27.83 -27.26 3.10
N THR A 280 -27.83 -28.39 2.40
CA THR A 280 -26.88 -28.68 1.30
C THR A 280 -27.02 -27.70 0.13
N ASP A 281 -28.26 -27.29 -0.18
CA ASP A 281 -28.58 -26.31 -1.22
C ASP A 281 -27.97 -24.92 -0.96
N LYS A 282 -27.80 -24.56 0.32
CA LYS A 282 -27.26 -23.26 0.75
C LYS A 282 -25.82 -23.32 1.22
N THR A 283 -25.21 -24.50 1.15
CA THR A 283 -23.89 -24.79 1.75
C THR A 283 -23.81 -24.28 3.19
N ALA A 284 -24.78 -24.66 4.02
CA ALA A 284 -24.98 -24.08 5.34
C ALA A 284 -25.46 -25.08 6.40
N LEU A 285 -25.24 -24.74 7.66
CA LEU A 285 -25.73 -25.45 8.84
C LEU A 285 -26.71 -24.56 9.61
N LEU A 286 -27.81 -25.13 10.07
CA LEU A 286 -28.66 -24.51 11.08
C LEU A 286 -28.14 -24.94 12.45
N VAL A 287 -27.62 -24.02 13.25
CA VAL A 287 -26.96 -24.33 14.52
C VAL A 287 -27.66 -23.61 15.67
N LYS A 288 -28.03 -24.37 16.70
CA LYS A 288 -28.40 -23.82 18.01
C LYS A 288 -27.11 -23.56 18.77
N HIS A 289 -26.66 -22.33 18.76
CA HIS A 289 -25.38 -21.95 19.37
C HIS A 289 -25.57 -21.36 20.77
N GLU A 290 -24.52 -21.49 21.59
CA GLU A 290 -24.38 -20.82 22.88
C GLU A 290 -24.15 -19.31 22.68
N GLU A 291 -24.21 -18.54 23.76
CA GLU A 291 -23.89 -17.12 23.69
C GLU A 291 -22.45 -16.89 23.19
N VAL A 292 -22.29 -15.94 22.27
CA VAL A 292 -20.99 -15.47 21.79
C VAL A 292 -20.75 -14.09 22.40
N PRO A 293 -19.91 -13.98 23.45
CA PRO A 293 -19.73 -12.74 24.19
C PRO A 293 -19.37 -11.56 23.29
N GLY A 294 -20.11 -10.45 23.44
CA GLY A 294 -19.89 -9.22 22.67
C GLY A 294 -20.40 -9.26 21.23
N VAL A 295 -20.98 -10.37 20.75
CA VAL A 295 -21.45 -10.50 19.37
C VAL A 295 -22.94 -10.81 19.29
N MET A 296 -23.40 -11.86 19.97
CA MET A 296 -24.80 -12.28 19.94
C MET A 296 -25.18 -13.23 21.07
N ARG A 297 -26.44 -13.16 21.50
CA ARG A 297 -27.03 -14.10 22.47
C ARG A 297 -27.27 -15.47 21.84
N ALA A 298 -27.38 -16.50 22.68
CA ALA A 298 -27.70 -17.87 22.25
C ALA A 298 -29.00 -17.90 21.42
N MET A 299 -28.95 -18.48 20.22
CA MET A 299 -30.10 -18.66 19.34
C MET A 299 -29.88 -19.81 18.35
N THR A 300 -30.91 -20.12 17.57
CA THR A 300 -30.80 -21.05 16.43
C THR A 300 -30.79 -20.26 15.14
N MET A 301 -29.69 -20.33 14.39
CA MET A 301 -29.57 -19.59 13.14
C MET A 301 -28.69 -20.31 12.12
N MET A 302 -28.77 -19.84 10.89
CA MET A 302 -28.01 -20.40 9.77
C MET A 302 -26.60 -19.82 9.74
N PHE A 303 -25.62 -20.72 9.58
CA PHE A 303 -24.24 -20.39 9.30
C PHE A 303 -23.77 -21.05 8.02
N LYS A 304 -23.05 -20.30 7.19
CA LYS A 304 -22.37 -20.84 6.01
C LYS A 304 -21.13 -21.63 6.44
N VAL A 305 -20.77 -22.65 5.67
CA VAL A 305 -19.60 -23.49 5.89
C VAL A 305 -18.92 -23.83 4.57
N GLU A 306 -17.69 -24.33 4.62
CA GLU A 306 -17.08 -24.93 3.44
C GLU A 306 -17.83 -26.24 3.06
N PRO A 307 -17.98 -26.56 1.76
CA PRO A 307 -18.72 -27.76 1.33
C PRO A 307 -18.27 -29.06 2.02
N ALA A 308 -16.96 -29.24 2.22
CA ALA A 308 -16.38 -30.41 2.87
C ALA A 308 -16.83 -30.59 4.34
N VAL A 309 -17.30 -29.54 5.01
CA VAL A 309 -17.86 -29.65 6.36
C VAL A 309 -19.15 -30.45 6.34
N LEU A 310 -19.99 -30.29 5.31
CA LEU A 310 -21.28 -30.95 5.21
C LEU A 310 -21.17 -32.47 5.10
N GLU A 311 -20.04 -32.97 4.60
CA GLU A 311 -19.76 -34.40 4.43
C GLU A 311 -19.37 -35.09 5.75
N ARG A 312 -18.89 -34.32 6.74
CA ARG A 312 -18.34 -34.87 8.00
C ARG A 312 -19.18 -34.62 9.24
N VAL A 313 -20.25 -33.84 9.13
CA VAL A 313 -21.13 -33.51 10.26
C VAL A 313 -22.52 -34.11 10.09
N LYS A 314 -23.22 -34.31 11.21
CA LYS A 314 -24.57 -34.84 11.27
C LYS A 314 -25.46 -33.93 12.08
N ARG A 315 -26.77 -34.01 11.80
CA ARG A 315 -27.76 -33.40 12.70
C ARG A 315 -27.56 -33.98 14.10
N THR A 316 -27.68 -33.13 15.11
CA THR A 316 -27.45 -33.39 16.54
C THR A 316 -26.00 -33.42 17.01
N ASP A 317 -25.03 -33.31 16.10
CA ASP A 317 -23.62 -33.15 16.51
C ASP A 317 -23.45 -31.86 17.32
N ALA A 318 -22.81 -32.01 18.49
CA ALA A 318 -22.25 -30.88 19.20
C ALA A 318 -20.97 -30.44 18.49
N ILE A 319 -20.80 -29.15 18.28
CA ILE A 319 -19.66 -28.58 17.57
C ILE A 319 -18.96 -27.48 18.36
N GLN A 320 -17.66 -27.36 18.12
CA GLN A 320 -16.88 -26.16 18.39
C GLN A 320 -16.35 -25.63 17.06
N ALA A 321 -16.40 -24.32 16.89
CA ALA A 321 -15.99 -23.65 15.67
C ALA A 321 -15.56 -22.21 15.94
N LYS A 322 -15.03 -21.55 14.92
CA LYS A 322 -14.85 -20.10 14.87
C LYS A 322 -15.93 -19.47 14.02
N MET A 323 -16.66 -18.52 14.59
CA MET A 323 -17.65 -17.71 13.90
C MET A 323 -17.00 -16.46 13.32
N GLN A 324 -17.23 -16.20 12.03
CA GLN A 324 -16.72 -15.02 11.33
C GLN A 324 -17.82 -14.34 10.52
N ARG A 325 -17.91 -13.00 10.58
CA ARG A 325 -18.81 -12.25 9.68
C ARG A 325 -18.12 -12.06 8.34
N ARG A 326 -18.77 -12.48 7.26
CA ARG A 326 -18.38 -12.19 5.87
C ARG A 326 -19.44 -11.34 5.19
N ALA A 327 -19.14 -10.85 3.99
CA ALA A 327 -20.06 -10.00 3.21
C ALA A 327 -21.42 -10.68 2.94
N ASP A 328 -21.45 -12.01 2.88
CA ASP A 328 -22.59 -12.84 2.51
C ASP A 328 -23.23 -13.60 3.68
N GLY A 329 -22.85 -13.30 4.93
CA GLY A 329 -23.45 -13.86 6.14
C GLY A 329 -22.43 -14.25 7.22
N TRP A 330 -22.90 -14.99 8.22
CA TRP A 330 -22.05 -15.59 9.24
C TRP A 330 -21.54 -16.95 8.78
N TRP A 331 -20.24 -17.17 8.96
CA TRP A 331 -19.57 -18.41 8.60
C TRP A 331 -19.05 -19.12 9.84
N LEU A 332 -19.10 -20.46 9.82
CA LEU A 332 -18.32 -21.29 10.75
C LEU A 332 -17.06 -21.78 10.04
N LEU A 333 -15.93 -21.55 10.68
CA LEU A 333 -14.60 -21.99 10.31
C LEU A 333 -14.12 -23.00 11.34
N ASP A 334 -13.15 -23.83 10.98
CA ASP A 334 -12.54 -24.83 11.87
C ASP A 334 -13.59 -25.68 12.62
N VAL A 335 -14.63 -26.14 11.90
CA VAL A 335 -15.74 -26.89 12.50
C VAL A 335 -15.26 -28.26 12.96
N GLU A 336 -15.32 -28.48 14.27
CA GLU A 336 -14.97 -29.73 14.95
C GLU A 336 -16.21 -30.30 15.66
N VAL A 337 -16.48 -31.59 15.43
CA VAL A 337 -17.51 -32.33 16.17
C VAL A 337 -16.92 -32.74 17.52
N VAL A 338 -17.57 -32.32 18.59
CA VAL A 338 -17.19 -32.67 19.96
C VAL A 338 -17.98 -33.90 20.37
N ALA A 339 -17.28 -34.93 20.87
CA ALA A 339 -17.93 -36.08 21.46
C ALA A 339 -18.84 -35.61 22.60
N ALA A 340 -20.09 -36.08 22.63
CA ALA A 340 -20.99 -35.82 23.74
C ALA A 340 -20.28 -36.27 25.03
N GLY A 341 -20.03 -35.32 25.94
CA GLY A 341 -19.50 -35.63 27.26
C GLY A 341 -20.41 -36.66 27.92
N LYS A 342 -19.79 -37.75 28.43
CA LYS A 342 -20.49 -38.74 29.26
C LYS A 342 -21.07 -38.11 30.51
#